data_AF-A0A0U3LJP9-F1
#
_entry.id   AF-A0A0U3LJP9-F1
#
_cell.length_a   1.000
_cell.length_b   1.000
_cell.length_c   1.000
_cell.angle_alpha   90.00
_cell.angle_beta   90.00
_cell.angle_gamma   90.00
#
_symmetry.space_group_name_H-M   'P 1'
#
loop_
_entity.id
_entity.type
_entity.pdbx_description
1 polymer ?
#
loop_
_entity_poly.entity_id
_entity_poly.type
_entity_poly.pdbx_seq_one_letter_code
_entity_poly.pdbx_strand_id
1 'polypeptide(L)'
;MPGSPARHRGEEKGDLQAEPPGGIAVEPDDHGLGRSRGGLTTKLHLAVEQGQKPMSIVITAGHRGDSPQFEPVLKKVRVARLGSGRPRTRPDRVRADKAYASRKNRA
;
A
#
# COMPACT_ATOMS: atom_id res chain seq x y z
N MET A 1 -38.12 -39.05 -7.69
CA MET A 1 -37.54 -38.28 -6.57
C MET A 1 -37.24 -36.87 -7.04
N PRO A 2 -37.82 -35.80 -6.46
CA PRO A 2 -37.46 -34.44 -6.82
C PRO A 2 -36.07 -34.10 -6.27
N GLY A 3 -35.20 -33.51 -7.09
CA GLY A 3 -33.81 -33.18 -6.75
C GLY A 3 -33.68 -32.06 -5.72
N SER A 4 -32.57 -32.03 -5.00
CA SER A 4 -32.27 -31.03 -3.98
C SER A 4 -32.30 -29.60 -4.56
N PRO A 5 -32.89 -28.61 -3.86
CA PRO A 5 -32.95 -27.25 -4.38
C PRO A 5 -31.55 -26.63 -4.38
N ALA A 6 -31.21 -25.96 -5.49
CA ALA A 6 -29.99 -25.17 -5.61
C ALA A 6 -30.01 -24.05 -4.57
N ARG A 7 -28.96 -23.97 -3.75
CA ARG A 7 -28.77 -22.86 -2.80
C ARG A 7 -28.55 -21.58 -3.60
N HIS A 8 -29.57 -20.73 -3.69
CA HIS A 8 -29.40 -19.37 -4.17
C HIS A 8 -28.54 -18.63 -3.14
N ARG A 9 -27.28 -18.32 -3.48
CA ARG A 9 -26.48 -17.39 -2.70
C ARG A 9 -27.16 -16.03 -2.86
N GLY A 10 -27.76 -15.52 -1.79
CA GLY A 10 -28.27 -14.15 -1.76
C GLY A 10 -27.14 -13.17 -2.07
N GLU A 11 -27.48 -12.03 -2.65
CA GLU A 11 -26.55 -10.91 -2.80
C GLU A 11 -26.10 -10.45 -1.41
N GLU A 12 -25.04 -11.07 -0.89
CA GLU A 12 -24.34 -10.50 0.25
C GLU A 12 -23.78 -9.16 -0.22
N LYS A 13 -24.15 -8.09 0.50
CA LYS A 13 -23.64 -6.72 0.40
C LYS A 13 -22.13 -6.67 0.68
N GLY A 14 -21.34 -7.38 -0.12
CA GLY A 14 -19.89 -7.46 0.03
C GLY A 14 -19.22 -6.14 -0.30
N ASP A 15 -19.88 -5.24 -1.03
CA ASP A 15 -19.30 -3.99 -1.53
C ASP A 15 -19.57 -2.77 -0.67
N LEU A 16 -20.42 -2.90 0.34
CA LEU A 16 -20.77 -1.78 1.20
C LEU A 16 -19.78 -1.62 2.35
N GLN A 17 -19.44 -0.37 2.63
CA GLN A 17 -18.65 0.02 3.79
C GLN A 17 -19.41 -0.36 5.07
N ALA A 18 -18.73 -1.00 6.04
CA ALA A 18 -19.35 -1.38 7.32
C ALA A 18 -19.77 -0.16 8.17
N GLU A 19 -18.99 0.92 8.07
CA GLU A 19 -19.22 2.17 8.80
C GLU A 19 -19.66 3.28 7.84
N PRO A 20 -20.69 4.09 8.15
CA PRO A 20 -21.08 5.21 7.32
C PRO A 20 -19.95 6.27 7.24
N PRO A 21 -19.81 6.98 6.11
CA PRO A 21 -18.83 8.06 6.00
C PRO A 21 -19.20 9.20 6.95
N GLY A 22 -18.43 9.36 8.03
CA GLY A 22 -18.56 10.47 8.97
C GLY A 22 -17.51 11.56 8.73
N GLY A 23 -17.95 12.82 8.68
CA GLY A 23 -17.19 14.05 8.96
C GLY A 23 -16.02 14.40 8.03
N ILE A 24 -16.10 15.61 7.45
CA ILE A 24 -15.21 16.27 6.47
C ILE A 24 -15.46 15.82 5.02
N ALA A 25 -16.00 16.74 4.21
CA ALA A 25 -16.36 16.51 2.81
C ALA A 25 -15.15 16.34 1.86
N VAL A 26 -13.96 16.77 2.30
CA VAL A 26 -12.71 16.72 1.52
C VAL A 26 -11.54 16.35 2.43
N GLU A 27 -11.07 15.11 2.30
CA GLU A 27 -9.85 14.63 2.96
C GLU A 27 -8.62 15.06 2.13
N PRO A 28 -7.53 15.57 2.75
CA PRO A 28 -6.33 15.96 2.01
C PRO A 28 -5.69 14.78 1.25
N ASP A 29 -5.18 15.04 0.05
CA ASP A 29 -4.60 14.02 -0.84
C ASP A 29 -3.39 13.27 -0.25
N ASP A 30 -2.70 13.87 0.71
CA ASP A 30 -1.52 13.33 1.40
C ASP A 30 -1.84 12.74 2.78
N HIS A 31 -3.12 12.66 3.17
CA HIS A 31 -3.51 12.11 4.46
C HIS A 31 -3.23 10.60 4.55
N GLY A 32 -2.71 10.19 5.71
CA GLY A 32 -2.35 8.80 5.98
C GLY A 32 -3.52 7.91 6.41
N LEU A 33 -4.69 8.49 6.69
CA LEU A 33 -5.89 7.78 7.10
C LEU A 33 -6.84 7.64 5.92
N GLY A 34 -7.60 6.55 5.88
CA GLY A 34 -8.64 6.34 4.89
C GLY A 34 -9.63 5.27 5.32
N ARG A 35 -10.66 5.06 4.51
CA ARG A 35 -11.68 4.03 4.78
C ARG A 35 -11.46 2.79 3.90
N SER A 36 -11.73 1.62 4.46
CA SER A 36 -11.86 0.36 3.74
C SER A 36 -13.13 -0.37 4.21
N ARG A 37 -13.42 -1.55 3.66
CA ARG A 37 -14.57 -2.38 4.08
C ARG A 37 -14.59 -2.66 5.60
N GLY A 38 -13.41 -2.77 6.22
CA GLY A 38 -13.25 -3.00 7.66
C GLY A 38 -13.21 -1.73 8.53
N GLY A 39 -13.53 -0.55 7.99
CA GLY A 39 -13.51 0.72 8.73
C GLY A 39 -12.29 1.59 8.45
N LEU A 40 -11.84 2.36 9.44
CA LEU A 40 -10.71 3.29 9.32
C LEU A 40 -9.39 2.52 9.22
N THR A 41 -8.55 2.86 8.25
CA THR A 41 -7.35 2.10 7.89
C THR A 41 -6.24 3.00 7.35
N THR A 42 -5.00 2.51 7.46
CA THR A 42 -3.78 3.13 6.92
C THR A 42 -2.91 2.06 6.27
N LYS A 43 -1.98 2.47 5.41
CA LYS A 43 -0.97 1.61 4.79
C LYS A 43 0.43 2.17 5.04
N LEU A 44 1.34 1.26 5.39
CA LEU A 44 2.77 1.53 5.53
C LEU A 44 3.50 0.89 4.36
N HIS A 45 4.09 1.72 3.50
CA HIS A 45 4.98 1.28 2.43
C HIS A 45 6.42 1.48 2.90
N LEU A 46 7.16 0.38 3.07
CA LEU A 46 8.47 0.38 3.69
C LEU A 46 9.53 -0.20 2.74
N ALA A 47 10.69 0.45 2.66
CA ALA A 47 11.92 -0.20 2.18
C ALA A 47 12.80 -0.55 3.37
N VAL A 48 13.26 -1.80 3.39
CA VAL A 48 14.23 -2.32 4.37
C VAL A 48 15.49 -2.75 3.64
N GLU A 49 16.63 -2.59 4.30
CA GLU A 49 17.87 -3.24 3.86
C GLU A 49 17.95 -4.70 4.39
N GLN A 50 19.02 -5.41 4.06
CA GLN A 50 19.16 -6.86 4.31
C GLN A 50 19.15 -7.23 5.81
N GLY A 51 19.71 -6.38 6.67
CA GLY A 51 19.67 -6.47 8.13
C GLY A 51 18.36 -5.99 8.77
N GLN A 52 17.28 -5.89 7.99
CA GLN A 52 15.94 -5.49 8.41
C GLN A 52 15.83 -4.04 8.90
N LYS A 53 16.84 -3.20 8.69
CA LYS A 53 16.75 -1.77 9.05
C LYS A 53 15.81 -1.04 8.09
N PRO A 54 14.78 -0.34 8.61
CA PRO A 54 13.96 0.58 7.82
C PRO A 54 14.81 1.69 7.19
N MET A 55 14.73 1.84 5.87
CA MET A 55 15.44 2.86 5.10
C MET A 55 14.52 4.00 4.65
N SER A 56 13.23 3.73 4.46
CA SER A 56 12.23 4.73 4.10
C SER A 56 10.82 4.24 4.40
N ILE A 57 9.96 5.12 4.94
CA ILE A 57 8.55 4.87 5.21
C ILE A 57 7.70 5.89 4.42
N VAL A 58 6.65 5.41 3.77
CA VAL A 58 5.57 6.23 3.19
C VAL A 58 4.26 5.73 3.79
N ILE A 59 3.47 6.65 4.34
CA ILE A 59 2.16 6.37 4.92
C ILE A 59 1.10 6.87 3.94
N THR A 60 0.09 6.07 3.67
CA THR A 60 -1.07 6.49 2.86
C THR A 60 -2.37 5.98 3.45
N ALA A 61 -3.47 6.64 3.09
CA ALA A 61 -4.82 6.15 3.31
C ALA A 61 -4.99 4.67 2.91
N GLY A 62 -5.73 3.89 3.71
CA GLY A 62 -5.79 2.43 3.55
C GLY A 62 -6.37 1.91 2.23
N HIS A 63 -7.22 2.69 1.55
CA HIS A 63 -7.76 2.33 0.23
C HIS A 63 -6.80 2.63 -0.93
N ARG A 64 -5.66 3.30 -0.69
CA ARG A 64 -4.71 3.63 -1.75
C ARG A 64 -4.05 2.36 -2.29
N GLY A 65 -3.83 2.32 -3.59
CA GLY A 65 -3.15 1.21 -4.25
C GLY A 65 -1.67 1.16 -3.91
N ASP A 66 -1.09 -0.05 -3.85
CA ASP A 66 0.31 -0.24 -3.44
C ASP A 66 1.30 0.13 -4.56
N SER A 67 1.03 -0.31 -5.80
CA SER A 67 1.95 -0.13 -6.92
C SER A 67 2.45 1.32 -7.14
N PRO A 68 1.59 2.37 -7.07
CA PRO A 68 2.03 3.76 -7.19
C PRO A 68 3.01 4.21 -6.09
N GLN A 69 3.00 3.57 -4.92
CA GLN A 69 3.86 3.95 -3.79
C GLN A 69 5.28 3.37 -3.87
N PHE A 70 5.55 2.48 -4.83
CA PHE A 70 6.89 1.91 -5.05
C PHE A 70 7.96 2.98 -5.31
N GLU A 71 7.71 3.86 -6.27
CA GLU A 71 8.65 4.91 -6.67
C GLU A 71 8.90 5.95 -5.55
N PRO A 72 7.86 6.48 -4.84
CA PRO A 72 8.04 7.32 -3.66
C PRO A 72 8.90 6.69 -2.56
N VAL A 73 8.71 5.41 -2.25
CA VAL A 73 9.50 4.68 -1.26
C VAL A 73 10.97 4.66 -1.67
N LEU A 74 11.29 4.20 -2.89
CA LEU A 74 12.67 4.13 -3.37
C LEU A 74 13.34 5.52 -3.44
N LYS A 75 12.60 6.56 -3.83
CA LYS A 75 13.12 7.94 -3.87
C LYS A 75 13.53 8.48 -2.50
N LYS A 76 13.04 7.92 -1.41
CA LYS A 76 13.41 8.31 -0.04
C LYS A 76 14.61 7.53 0.53
N VAL A 77 15.04 6.44 -0.11
CA VAL A 77 16.19 5.64 0.36
C VAL A 77 17.49 6.44 0.22
N ARG A 78 18.27 6.53 1.30
CA ARG A 78 19.60 7.17 1.34
C ARG A 78 20.56 6.28 2.11
N VAL A 79 21.72 5.99 1.52
CA VAL A 79 22.82 5.28 2.19
C VAL A 79 24.03 6.22 2.27
N ALA A 80 24.42 6.56 3.50
CA ALA A 80 25.61 7.38 3.74
C ALA A 80 26.88 6.66 3.25
N ARG A 81 27.86 7.43 2.79
CA ARG A 81 29.18 6.91 2.43
C ARG A 81 30.11 7.04 3.64
N LEU A 82 31.11 6.17 3.74
CA LEU A 82 32.12 6.21 4.80
C LEU A 82 33.08 7.42 4.68
N GLY A 83 33.02 8.16 3.56
CA GLY A 83 33.80 9.37 3.32
C GLY A 83 32.93 10.49 2.74
N SER A 84 33.58 11.51 2.18
CA SER A 84 32.90 12.66 1.58
C SER A 84 32.07 12.29 0.35
N GLY A 85 31.05 13.09 0.06
CA GLY A 85 30.21 12.99 -1.13
C GLY A 85 28.73 12.68 -0.84
N ARG A 86 27.92 12.74 -1.91
CA ARG A 86 26.46 12.56 -1.81
C ARG A 86 26.08 11.14 -1.36
N PRO A 87 25.03 10.94 -0.56
CA PRO A 87 24.51 9.60 -0.26
C PRO A 87 24.16 8.82 -1.54
N ARG A 88 24.32 7.50 -1.50
CA ARG A 88 23.78 6.64 -2.56
C ARG A 88 22.26 6.59 -2.44
N THR A 89 21.57 6.79 -3.56
CA THR A 89 20.11 6.84 -3.63
C THR A 89 19.48 5.74 -4.47
N ARG A 90 20.27 5.02 -5.29
CA ARG A 90 19.81 3.95 -6.17
C ARG A 90 20.20 2.59 -5.59
N PRO A 91 19.23 1.72 -5.26
CA PRO A 91 19.49 0.33 -4.91
C PRO A 91 19.99 -0.48 -6.10
N ASP A 92 20.82 -1.49 -5.84
CA ASP A 92 21.35 -2.39 -6.89
C ASP A 92 20.31 -3.46 -7.29
N ARG A 93 19.52 -3.90 -6.30
CA ARG A 93 18.40 -4.82 -6.48
C ARG A 93 17.30 -4.47 -5.50
N VAL A 94 16.06 -4.57 -5.94
CA VAL A 94 14.87 -4.44 -5.09
C VAL A 94 14.08 -5.74 -5.16
N ARG A 95 13.68 -6.26 -3.99
CA ARG A 95 12.68 -7.33 -3.87
C ARG A 95 11.44 -6.69 -3.26
N ALA A 96 10.28 -6.98 -3.83
CA ALA A 96 9.02 -6.39 -3.41
C ALA A 96 7.89 -7.40 -3.53
N ASP A 97 6.80 -7.12 -2.82
CA ASP A 97 5.58 -7.90 -2.89
C ASP A 97 4.96 -7.89 -4.30
N LYS A 98 4.13 -8.90 -4.60
CA LYS A 98 3.42 -9.05 -5.88
C LYS A 98 2.54 -7.85 -6.21
N ALA A 99 1.98 -7.15 -5.22
CA ALA A 99 1.20 -5.92 -5.42
C ALA A 99 2.01 -4.80 -6.09
N TYR A 100 3.35 -4.84 -6.02
CA TYR A 100 4.24 -3.91 -6.71
C TYR A 100 4.65 -4.35 -8.10
N ALA A 101 4.24 -5.53 -8.59
CA ALA A 101 4.68 -6.11 -9.85
C ALA A 101 4.00 -5.50 -11.09
N SER A 102 3.76 -4.19 -11.12
CA SER A 102 3.34 -3.51 -12.35
C SER A 102 4.48 -3.48 -13.36
N ARG A 103 4.18 -3.38 -14.66
CA ARG A 103 5.21 -3.26 -15.71
C ARG A 103 6.12 -2.05 -15.47
N LYS A 104 5.57 -0.94 -15.00
CA LYS A 104 6.30 0.30 -14.67
C LYS A 104 7.37 0.06 -13.59
N ASN A 105 7.07 -0.77 -12.59
CA ASN A 105 7.99 -1.02 -11.46
C ASN A 105 9.05 -2.10 -11.76
N ARG A 106 8.93 -2.82 -12.88
CA ARG A 106 9.90 -3.85 -13.32
C ARG A 106 10.82 -3.40 -14.45
N ALA A 107 10.59 -2.20 -15.00
CA ALA A 107 11.37 -1.62 -16.08
C ALA A 107 12.76 -1.16 -15.63
#